data_AF-A0A7C1ZX52-F1
#
_entry.id   AF-A0A7C1ZX52-F1
#
_cell.length_a   1.000
_cell.length_b   1.000
_cell.length_c   1.000
_cell.angle_alpha   90.00
_cell.angle_beta   90.00
_cell.angle_gamma   90.00
#
_symmetry.space_group_name_H-M   'P 1'
#
loop_
_entity.id
_entity.type
_entity.pdbx_description
1 polymer ?
#
loop_
_entity_poly.entity_id
_entity_poly.type
_entity_poly.pdbx_seq_one_letter_code
_entity_poly.pdbx_strand_id
1 'polypeptide(L)'
;MTKHKFIAGCVGLSLTWAGEINAQQVQLVPPVNMAQPQRDAVACKAPADIKKLPGIDNSAASCPSMFAWRLFVWAFQPKAGSNMVRWQTWATDDETFPFNPKPSQCRNGKGPQAHCPVWPTTTDAKQRHQAVKFSIPPVKSSFHPLSAEQCQAGNCPEIVYRNQESFDYIVKNNLWYQQGLAKRFNGADIQFPVKAIELKTKWVKIAPKNLKKDRQRYFTMEKEGVTYGLVGLHLSSKHQPNWLWATFEHKDNLGRCDYVGCYDFFGNTQPIIKPKKKGGKYPAGNLTKDLMNWMNALAVDKRLKNYRLKGVQINYTDSYGRPIVFGNSAIEVGFAATSSCMSCHVRASFTKEGENVLGFGADRLDQSYNGCPQPAWFNPLWTYGNPPMLKPADFVWALSKAEKAKVPPTQLSPKDGVVSYDYPGYTTDLKWTAVPDATSYQVEIQYKRSNDNRWLPWKKISTTTTEFTFQFLLNTPLNMRGRWRVWAVYPRGEGPKTGWWTFKYRR
;
A
#
# COMPACT_ATOMS: atom_id res chain seq x y z
N MET A 1 -29.42 22.18 -63.04
CA MET A 1 -28.72 23.30 -62.40
C MET A 1 -28.19 22.83 -61.04
N THR A 2 -26.88 23.00 -60.86
CA THR A 2 -26.04 22.88 -59.65
C THR A 2 -26.13 21.63 -58.75
N LYS A 3 -25.30 20.61 -59.08
CA LYS A 3 -24.77 19.62 -58.13
C LYS A 3 -23.29 19.92 -57.88
N HIS A 4 -22.89 20.13 -56.62
CA HIS A 4 -21.49 20.30 -56.23
C HIS A 4 -20.80 18.94 -56.10
N LYS A 5 -19.65 18.79 -56.76
CA LYS A 5 -18.65 17.73 -56.59
C LYS A 5 -17.59 18.24 -55.63
N PHE A 6 -17.25 17.49 -54.59
CA PHE A 6 -15.98 17.65 -53.87
C PHE A 6 -15.02 16.56 -54.35
N ILE A 7 -13.89 17.00 -54.91
CA ILE A 7 -12.78 16.20 -55.40
C ILE A 7 -11.67 16.25 -54.35
N ALA A 8 -11.08 15.09 -54.08
CA ALA A 8 -9.89 14.90 -53.27
C ALA A 8 -8.66 15.57 -53.91
N GLY A 9 -7.79 16.15 -53.08
CA GLY A 9 -6.52 16.72 -53.49
C GLY A 9 -5.50 16.65 -52.37
N CYS A 10 -4.73 15.56 -52.33
CA CYS A 10 -3.42 15.52 -51.67
C CYS A 10 -2.41 16.30 -52.53
N VAL A 11 -1.71 17.26 -51.95
CA VAL A 11 -0.38 17.69 -52.41
C VAL A 11 0.49 17.90 -51.18
N GLY A 12 1.62 17.20 -51.15
CA GLY A 12 2.59 17.24 -50.07
C GLY A 12 3.53 18.45 -50.14
N LEU A 13 4.07 18.78 -48.98
CA LEU A 13 5.31 19.54 -48.84
C LEU A 13 6.18 18.78 -47.84
N SER A 14 7.22 18.13 -48.38
CA SER A 14 8.30 17.50 -47.64
C SER A 14 9.22 18.57 -47.06
N LEU A 15 9.39 18.58 -45.74
CA LEU A 15 10.51 19.22 -45.06
C LEU A 15 11.11 18.18 -44.11
N THR A 16 12.25 17.65 -44.52
CA THR A 16 13.16 16.89 -43.67
C THR A 16 13.74 17.82 -42.61
N TRP A 17 13.46 17.54 -41.33
CA TRP A 17 14.23 18.10 -40.23
C TRP A 17 14.79 16.94 -39.40
N ALA A 18 16.01 16.54 -39.74
CA ALA A 18 16.90 15.85 -38.81
C ALA A 18 17.42 16.92 -37.85
N GLY A 19 16.84 16.97 -36.65
CA GLY A 19 17.30 17.81 -35.56
C GLY A 19 17.40 16.95 -34.31
N GLU A 20 18.63 16.66 -33.90
CA GLU A 20 18.93 16.04 -32.62
C GLU A 20 18.26 16.83 -31.50
N ILE A 21 17.35 16.19 -30.77
CA ILE A 21 16.74 16.79 -29.59
C ILE A 21 17.77 16.75 -28.48
N ASN A 22 18.53 17.83 -28.37
CA ASN A 22 19.47 18.05 -27.28
C ASN A 22 18.70 18.00 -25.94
N ALA A 23 19.08 17.06 -25.07
CA ALA A 23 18.54 16.89 -23.74
C ALA A 23 19.00 18.03 -22.81
N GLN A 24 18.54 19.25 -23.07
CA GLN A 24 18.72 20.37 -22.16
C GLN A 24 17.47 20.55 -21.30
N GLN A 25 17.68 20.34 -20.00
CA GLN A 25 16.88 20.74 -18.84
C GLN A 25 15.55 21.45 -19.16
N VAL A 26 14.47 20.67 -19.30
CA VAL A 26 13.11 21.20 -19.13
C VAL A 26 12.93 21.51 -17.65
N GLN A 27 13.08 22.78 -17.26
CA GLN A 27 12.63 23.26 -15.96
C GLN A 27 11.11 23.03 -15.86
N LEU A 28 10.71 22.03 -15.08
CA LEU A 28 9.32 21.74 -14.73
C LEU A 28 8.75 22.89 -13.88
N VAL A 29 8.15 23.86 -14.54
CA VAL A 29 7.12 24.74 -13.97
C VAL A 29 5.86 23.88 -13.83
N PRO A 30 5.17 23.84 -12.67
CA PRO A 30 3.83 23.23 -12.63
C PRO A 30 2.98 23.90 -13.71
N PRO A 31 2.17 23.16 -14.50
CA PRO A 31 1.35 23.81 -15.51
C PRO A 31 0.50 24.88 -14.84
N VAL A 32 0.51 26.07 -15.42
CA VAL A 32 -0.05 27.33 -14.90
C VAL A 32 -1.57 27.25 -14.61
N ASN A 33 -2.22 26.11 -14.92
CA ASN A 33 -3.66 25.87 -14.85
C ASN A 33 -4.09 24.83 -13.79
N MET A 34 -3.33 24.65 -12.71
CA MET A 34 -3.72 23.75 -11.61
C MET A 34 -4.51 24.47 -10.52
N ALA A 35 -5.56 23.82 -10.01
CA ALA A 35 -6.41 24.36 -8.97
C ALA A 35 -5.81 24.20 -7.57
N GLN A 36 -6.14 25.15 -6.69
CA GLN A 36 -5.82 25.06 -5.26
C GLN A 36 -6.73 24.03 -4.55
N PRO A 37 -6.27 23.45 -3.43
CA PRO A 37 -7.10 22.65 -2.53
C PRO A 37 -8.34 23.39 -2.02
N GLN A 38 -9.32 22.62 -1.55
CA GLN A 38 -10.64 23.11 -1.19
C GLN A 38 -10.60 23.98 0.08
N ARG A 39 -11.47 25.00 0.12
CA ARG A 39 -11.54 25.97 1.22
C ARG A 39 -12.70 25.66 2.16
N ASP A 40 -12.57 26.08 3.41
CA ASP A 40 -13.68 26.07 4.37
C ASP A 40 -14.65 27.21 4.02
N ALA A 41 -15.95 26.95 4.19
CA ALA A 41 -16.96 28.00 4.08
C ALA A 41 -16.74 29.08 5.16
N VAL A 42 -17.12 30.31 4.86
CA VAL A 42 -16.97 31.47 5.78
C VAL A 42 -17.69 31.23 7.11
N ALA A 43 -18.77 30.46 7.10
CA ALA A 43 -19.58 30.15 8.29
C ALA A 43 -19.03 28.98 9.13
N CYS A 44 -17.87 28.40 8.80
CA CYS A 44 -17.33 27.27 9.54
C CYS A 44 -16.97 27.65 10.97
N LYS A 45 -17.59 26.95 11.93
CA LYS A 45 -17.38 27.13 13.36
C LYS A 45 -16.98 25.80 14.00
N ALA A 46 -16.07 25.87 14.96
CA ALA A 46 -15.65 24.71 15.74
C ALA A 46 -16.86 24.05 16.43
N PRO A 47 -17.18 22.76 16.17
CA PRO A 47 -18.23 22.05 16.91
C PRO A 47 -17.90 21.92 18.40
N ALA A 48 -18.95 21.86 19.22
CA ALA A 48 -18.82 21.66 20.68
C ALA A 48 -18.42 20.22 21.05
N ASP A 49 -18.93 19.19 20.36
CA ASP A 49 -18.56 17.78 20.60
C ASP A 49 -17.47 17.29 19.65
N ILE A 50 -16.25 17.23 20.18
CA ILE A 50 -15.05 16.73 19.50
C ILE A 50 -14.59 15.35 20.00
N LYS A 51 -15.25 14.78 21.01
CA LYS A 51 -14.84 13.51 21.62
C LYS A 51 -15.30 12.31 20.82
N LYS A 52 -16.40 12.46 20.07
CA LYS A 52 -16.96 11.42 19.21
C LYS A 52 -16.47 11.59 17.78
N LEU A 53 -16.38 10.46 17.08
CA LEU A 53 -16.26 10.49 15.63
C LEU A 53 -17.51 11.20 15.08
N PRO A 54 -17.36 12.14 14.13
CA PRO A 54 -18.50 12.74 13.44
C PRO A 54 -19.48 11.67 12.93
N GLY A 55 -20.77 11.98 12.96
CA GLY A 55 -21.78 11.18 12.25
C GLY A 55 -21.87 11.60 10.78
N ILE A 56 -22.97 11.26 10.12
CA ILE A 56 -23.32 11.86 8.84
C ILE A 56 -23.68 13.32 9.11
N ASP A 57 -22.84 14.25 8.67
CA ASP A 57 -23.11 15.68 8.65
C ASP A 57 -22.47 16.33 7.41
N ASN A 58 -22.81 17.59 7.14
CA ASN A 58 -22.28 18.30 5.97
C ASN A 58 -20.87 18.88 6.20
N SER A 59 -20.29 18.74 7.39
CA SER A 59 -19.05 19.44 7.75
C SER A 59 -17.83 18.95 6.97
N ALA A 60 -17.80 17.68 6.56
CA ALA A 60 -16.77 17.16 5.66
C ALA A 60 -16.78 17.85 4.28
N ALA A 61 -17.94 18.32 3.82
CA ALA A 61 -18.10 19.00 2.54
C ALA A 61 -17.99 20.54 2.68
N SER A 62 -18.60 21.13 3.70
CA SER A 62 -18.66 22.59 3.89
C SER A 62 -17.45 23.16 4.63
N CYS A 63 -16.82 22.36 5.50
CA CYS A 63 -15.71 22.77 6.38
C CYS A 63 -14.57 21.73 6.37
N PRO A 64 -14.02 21.38 5.20
CA PRO A 64 -13.10 20.25 5.03
C PRO A 64 -11.82 20.35 5.88
N SER A 65 -11.23 21.54 6.05
CA SER A 65 -10.02 21.75 6.87
C SER A 65 -10.32 21.56 8.35
N MET A 66 -11.40 22.17 8.84
CA MET A 66 -11.90 21.94 10.20
C MET A 66 -12.19 20.46 10.46
N PHE A 67 -12.88 19.80 9.53
CA PHE A 67 -13.22 18.38 9.66
C PHE A 67 -11.96 17.49 9.66
N ALA A 68 -10.98 17.78 8.80
CA ALA A 68 -9.69 17.11 8.78
C ALA A 68 -8.97 17.22 10.13
N TRP A 69 -8.95 18.42 10.73
CA TRP A 69 -8.38 18.62 12.07
C TRP A 69 -9.16 17.89 13.15
N ARG A 70 -10.50 17.86 13.08
CA ARG A 70 -11.36 17.09 14.00
C ARG A 70 -11.02 15.59 13.94
N LEU A 71 -10.89 15.04 12.73
CA LEU A 71 -10.47 13.65 12.54
C LEU A 71 -9.05 13.41 13.05
N PHE A 72 -8.12 14.35 12.81
CA PHE A 72 -6.75 14.26 13.30
C PHE A 72 -6.71 14.17 14.83
N VAL A 73 -7.30 15.13 15.55
CA VAL A 73 -7.26 15.12 17.02
C VAL A 73 -8.01 13.93 17.63
N TRP A 74 -9.10 13.49 16.99
CA TRP A 74 -9.84 12.30 17.40
C TRP A 74 -9.02 11.01 17.23
N ALA A 75 -8.31 10.86 16.11
CA ALA A 75 -7.45 9.72 15.84
C ALA A 75 -6.24 9.67 16.78
N PHE A 76 -5.70 10.84 17.14
CA PHE A 76 -4.57 11.00 18.06
C PHE A 76 -4.97 11.12 19.54
N GLN A 77 -6.25 10.94 19.86
CA GLN A 77 -6.70 10.89 21.25
C GLN A 77 -6.04 9.71 21.97
N PRO A 78 -5.54 9.88 23.21
CA PRO A 78 -5.02 8.78 24.02
C PRO A 78 -6.06 7.68 24.20
N LYS A 79 -5.63 6.43 24.11
CA LYS A 79 -6.45 5.27 24.45
C LYS A 79 -6.38 5.03 25.95
N ALA A 80 -7.52 5.04 26.63
CA ALA A 80 -7.60 4.75 28.06
C ALA A 80 -6.90 3.42 28.41
N GLY A 81 -6.11 3.43 29.49
CA GLY A 81 -5.33 2.26 29.93
C GLY A 81 -4.13 1.90 29.04
N SER A 82 -3.67 2.81 28.17
CA SER A 82 -2.52 2.58 27.28
C SER A 82 -1.70 3.85 27.05
N ASN A 83 -0.44 3.67 26.63
CA ASN A 83 0.44 4.75 26.14
C ASN A 83 0.28 5.00 24.63
N MET A 84 -0.75 4.41 24.02
CA MET A 84 -1.06 4.51 22.60
C MET A 84 -2.16 5.53 22.34
N VAL A 85 -2.22 6.03 21.11
CA VAL A 85 -3.37 6.78 20.61
C VAL A 85 -4.34 5.85 19.87
N ARG A 86 -5.57 6.31 19.62
CA ARG A 86 -6.66 5.51 19.04
C ARG A 86 -6.24 4.78 17.76
N TRP A 87 -5.67 5.49 16.77
CA TRP A 87 -5.32 4.89 15.49
C TRP A 87 -4.22 3.82 15.59
N GLN A 88 -3.37 3.89 16.61
CA GLN A 88 -2.33 2.87 16.79
C GLN A 88 -2.93 1.49 17.10
N THR A 89 -4.21 1.43 17.48
CA THR A 89 -4.92 0.16 17.72
C THR A 89 -5.79 -0.30 16.56
N TRP A 90 -5.66 0.36 15.40
CA TRP A 90 -6.32 -0.03 14.17
C TRP A 90 -5.52 -1.11 13.43
N ALA A 91 -6.21 -1.85 12.57
CA ALA A 91 -5.60 -2.91 11.76
C ALA A 91 -4.74 -2.32 10.63
N THR A 92 -3.59 -2.92 10.42
CA THR A 92 -2.62 -2.61 9.35
C THR A 92 -2.86 -3.42 8.07
N ASP A 93 -2.05 -3.22 7.02
CA ASP A 93 -2.03 -4.09 5.82
C ASP A 93 -1.83 -5.56 6.18
N ASP A 94 -0.80 -5.90 6.96
CA ASP A 94 -0.50 -7.29 7.31
C ASP A 94 -1.59 -7.95 8.16
N GLU A 95 -2.25 -7.18 9.03
CA GLU A 95 -3.34 -7.66 9.88
C GLU A 95 -4.66 -7.83 9.10
N THR A 96 -4.80 -7.19 7.94
CA THR A 96 -6.04 -7.26 7.13
C THR A 96 -5.92 -8.18 5.94
N PHE A 97 -4.72 -8.27 5.36
CA PHE A 97 -4.43 -9.04 4.15
C PHE A 97 -3.32 -10.08 4.47
N PRO A 98 -3.70 -11.24 5.03
CA PRO A 98 -2.75 -12.26 5.44
C PRO A 98 -2.03 -12.87 4.23
N PHE A 99 -0.77 -13.26 4.44
CA PHE A 99 -0.04 -14.07 3.48
C PHE A 99 -0.63 -15.48 3.40
N ASN A 100 -0.80 -16.03 2.20
CA ASN A 100 -1.44 -17.33 1.99
C ASN A 100 -2.80 -17.45 2.72
N PRO A 101 -3.82 -16.68 2.32
CA PRO A 101 -5.12 -16.66 2.99
C PRO A 101 -5.81 -18.03 2.92
N LYS A 102 -6.42 -18.45 4.04
CA LYS A 102 -7.18 -19.71 4.15
C LYS A 102 -8.61 -19.46 4.61
N PRO A 103 -9.49 -18.92 3.73
CA PRO A 103 -10.84 -18.51 4.11
C PRO A 103 -11.68 -19.64 4.73
N SER A 104 -11.49 -20.90 4.32
CA SER A 104 -12.17 -22.05 4.93
C SER A 104 -11.82 -22.29 6.41
N GLN A 105 -10.70 -21.75 6.88
CA GLN A 105 -10.24 -21.83 8.26
C GLN A 105 -10.59 -20.56 9.07
N CYS A 106 -11.17 -19.55 8.41
CA CYS A 106 -11.53 -18.28 9.03
C CYS A 106 -13.04 -18.26 9.32
N ARG A 107 -13.42 -18.20 10.60
CA ARG A 107 -14.83 -17.99 11.00
C ARG A 107 -15.05 -16.49 11.23
N ASN A 108 -15.88 -15.85 10.40
CA ASN A 108 -16.15 -14.40 10.47
C ASN A 108 -14.85 -13.55 10.51
N GLY A 109 -13.84 -13.94 9.73
CA GLY A 109 -12.52 -13.28 9.78
C GLY A 109 -11.77 -13.46 11.11
N LYS A 110 -11.96 -14.59 11.79
CA LYS A 110 -11.15 -15.02 12.93
C LYS A 110 -10.60 -16.41 12.65
N GLY A 111 -9.31 -16.62 12.89
CA GLY A 111 -8.61 -17.90 12.71
C GLY A 111 -7.13 -17.72 13.00
N PRO A 112 -6.26 -18.68 12.64
CA PRO A 112 -4.82 -18.54 12.83
C PRO A 112 -4.33 -17.24 12.21
N GLN A 113 -3.66 -16.39 12.99
CA GLN A 113 -3.26 -15.03 12.60
C GLN A 113 -2.45 -14.99 11.30
N ALA A 114 -1.76 -16.07 10.96
CA ALA A 114 -1.00 -16.17 9.72
C ALA A 114 -1.86 -16.22 8.43
N HIS A 115 -3.14 -16.59 8.51
CA HIS A 115 -3.97 -16.93 7.34
C HIS A 115 -5.34 -16.25 7.30
N CYS A 116 -5.71 -15.53 8.35
CA CYS A 116 -6.97 -14.83 8.48
C CYS A 116 -6.72 -13.36 8.81
N PRO A 117 -7.62 -12.44 8.41
CA PRO A 117 -7.61 -11.08 8.95
C PRO A 117 -7.75 -11.13 10.47
N VAL A 118 -7.11 -10.20 11.17
CA VAL A 118 -7.19 -10.10 12.63
C VAL A 118 -7.32 -8.64 13.01
N TRP A 119 -8.38 -8.30 13.74
CA TRP A 119 -8.43 -7.02 14.42
C TRP A 119 -7.48 -7.07 15.62
N PRO A 120 -6.46 -6.19 15.68
CA PRO A 120 -5.41 -6.31 16.70
C PRO A 120 -5.95 -6.03 18.10
N THR A 121 -5.50 -6.83 19.08
CA THR A 121 -5.67 -6.45 20.49
C THR A 121 -4.75 -5.28 20.83
N THR A 122 -4.96 -4.64 21.98
CA THR A 122 -4.05 -3.59 22.45
C THR A 122 -2.62 -4.14 22.66
N THR A 123 -2.47 -5.41 23.02
CA THR A 123 -1.16 -6.06 23.21
C THR A 123 -0.47 -6.27 21.87
N ASP A 124 -1.18 -6.81 20.87
CA ASP A 124 -0.64 -7.00 19.52
C ASP A 124 -0.20 -5.67 18.93
N ALA A 125 -1.04 -4.65 19.10
CA ALA A 125 -0.74 -3.31 18.63
C ALA A 125 0.51 -2.73 19.30
N LYS A 126 0.72 -2.94 20.61
CA LYS A 126 1.94 -2.51 21.32
C LYS A 126 3.18 -3.22 20.79
N GLN A 127 3.14 -4.55 20.69
CA GLN A 127 4.26 -5.35 20.19
C GLN A 127 4.62 -4.94 18.76
N ARG A 128 3.62 -4.74 17.90
CA ARG A 128 3.82 -4.23 16.54
C ARG A 128 4.59 -2.91 16.56
N HIS A 129 4.15 -1.92 17.33
CA HIS A 129 4.83 -0.61 17.44
C HIS A 129 6.24 -0.66 18.05
N GLN A 130 6.72 -1.84 18.44
CA GLN A 130 8.09 -2.11 18.87
C GLN A 130 8.87 -2.98 17.85
N ALA A 131 8.18 -3.65 16.91
CA ALA A 131 8.73 -4.74 16.08
C ALA A 131 8.48 -4.63 14.55
N VAL A 132 7.81 -3.59 14.03
CA VAL A 132 7.22 -3.60 12.67
C VAL A 132 8.20 -3.98 11.53
N LYS A 133 7.87 -4.99 10.72
CA LYS A 133 8.52 -5.28 9.42
C LYS A 133 7.93 -4.41 8.31
N PHE A 134 8.76 -3.89 7.40
CA PHE A 134 8.31 -3.03 6.29
C PHE A 134 8.47 -3.73 4.96
N SER A 135 7.47 -3.60 4.09
CA SER A 135 7.58 -3.97 2.68
C SER A 135 7.20 -2.76 1.84
N ILE A 136 8.21 -2.04 1.33
CA ILE A 136 8.03 -1.08 0.23
C ILE A 136 9.08 -1.41 -0.82
N PRO A 137 8.69 -1.73 -2.06
CA PRO A 137 9.64 -1.79 -3.16
C PRO A 137 10.21 -0.37 -3.41
N PRO A 138 11.51 -0.25 -3.70
CA PRO A 138 12.16 1.04 -3.85
C PRO A 138 11.60 1.82 -5.04
N VAL A 139 11.24 3.08 -4.84
CA VAL A 139 11.04 4.04 -5.94
C VAL A 139 12.26 4.95 -5.94
N LYS A 140 13.11 4.84 -6.97
CA LYS A 140 14.16 5.84 -7.23
C LYS A 140 13.48 7.06 -7.84
N SER A 141 13.59 8.24 -7.22
CA SER A 141 13.19 9.49 -7.87
C SER A 141 14.22 10.60 -7.61
N SER A 142 14.41 11.45 -8.61
CA SER A 142 15.48 12.45 -8.72
C SER A 142 15.00 13.89 -8.44
N PHE A 143 13.79 14.09 -7.92
CA PHE A 143 13.15 15.42 -7.83
C PHE A 143 12.64 15.79 -6.44
N HIS A 144 13.41 15.53 -5.37
CA HIS A 144 13.01 16.03 -4.04
C HIS A 144 14.17 16.54 -3.14
N PRO A 145 13.88 17.56 -2.30
CA PRO A 145 14.78 18.16 -1.30
C PRO A 145 14.95 17.42 0.03
N LEU A 146 14.11 16.43 0.35
CA LEU A 146 14.57 15.35 1.23
C LEU A 146 15.56 14.60 0.37
N SER A 147 16.84 14.53 0.77
CA SER A 147 17.82 13.85 -0.09
C SER A 147 17.29 12.45 -0.40
N ALA A 148 17.51 11.97 -1.63
CA ALA A 148 17.16 10.60 -1.98
C ALA A 148 17.68 9.61 -0.91
N GLU A 149 18.77 9.93 -0.21
CA GLU A 149 19.30 9.17 0.95
C GLU A 149 18.39 9.14 2.18
N GLN A 150 17.69 10.24 2.53
CA GLN A 150 16.81 10.30 3.70
C GLN A 150 15.60 9.36 3.55
N CYS A 151 15.09 9.18 2.33
CA CYS A 151 14.00 8.27 2.02
C CYS A 151 14.36 7.16 1.02
N GLN A 152 15.64 6.78 0.95
CA GLN A 152 16.09 5.56 0.29
C GLN A 152 15.61 4.31 1.06
N ALA A 153 15.58 3.17 0.36
CA ALA A 153 15.03 1.90 0.82
C ALA A 153 15.38 1.59 2.30
N GLY A 154 14.35 1.41 3.13
CA GLY A 154 14.48 1.05 4.55
C GLY A 154 14.53 2.21 5.55
N ASN A 155 14.74 3.46 5.11
CA ASN A 155 14.90 4.62 6.02
C ASN A 155 13.61 5.45 6.25
N CYS A 156 12.66 5.40 5.30
CA CYS A 156 11.36 6.09 5.42
C CYS A 156 10.16 5.13 5.29
N PRO A 157 9.85 4.36 6.35
CA PRO A 157 8.78 3.39 6.25
C PRO A 157 7.40 4.02 6.18
N GLU A 158 6.47 3.31 5.55
CA GLU A 158 5.07 3.65 5.40
C GLU A 158 4.22 2.55 6.03
N ILE A 159 3.18 2.94 6.78
CA ILE A 159 2.22 2.01 7.35
C ILE A 159 0.82 2.57 7.13
N VAL A 160 -0.07 1.74 6.56
CA VAL A 160 -1.49 2.04 6.40
C VAL A 160 -2.28 1.36 7.50
N TYR A 161 -3.18 2.12 8.13
CA TYR A 161 -4.07 1.72 9.20
C TYR A 161 -5.52 1.91 8.75
N ARG A 162 -6.40 0.99 9.15
CA ARG A 162 -7.84 1.05 8.88
C ARG A 162 -8.60 0.91 10.17
N ASN A 163 -9.52 1.84 10.41
CA ASN A 163 -10.38 1.75 11.58
C ASN A 163 -11.30 0.51 11.48
N GLN A 164 -12.03 0.25 12.57
CA GLN A 164 -12.83 -0.95 12.69
C GLN A 164 -13.90 -1.06 11.60
N GLU A 165 -14.52 0.06 11.24
CA GLU A 165 -15.56 0.14 10.20
C GLU A 165 -15.02 -0.26 8.83
N SER A 166 -13.83 0.23 8.46
CA SER A 166 -13.14 -0.18 7.24
C SER A 166 -12.77 -1.67 7.27
N PHE A 167 -12.19 -2.14 8.38
CA PHE A 167 -11.76 -3.52 8.54
C PHE A 167 -12.93 -4.50 8.47
N ASP A 168 -13.98 -4.27 9.26
CA ASP A 168 -15.15 -5.14 9.34
C ASP A 168 -15.86 -5.21 7.99
N TYR A 169 -15.93 -4.10 7.25
CA TYR A 169 -16.48 -4.09 5.90
C TYR A 169 -15.66 -4.97 4.93
N ILE A 170 -14.33 -4.88 4.95
CA ILE A 170 -13.45 -5.73 4.13
C ILE A 170 -13.66 -7.21 4.46
N VAL A 171 -13.67 -7.54 5.75
CA VAL A 171 -13.81 -8.92 6.23
C VAL A 171 -15.18 -9.49 5.88
N LYS A 172 -16.26 -8.80 6.25
CA LYS A 172 -17.64 -9.26 6.07
C LYS A 172 -17.99 -9.48 4.60
N ASN A 173 -17.40 -8.69 3.70
CA ASN A 173 -17.65 -8.78 2.26
C ASN A 173 -16.59 -9.62 1.51
N ASN A 174 -15.73 -10.37 2.21
CA ASN A 174 -14.69 -11.22 1.62
C ASN A 174 -13.73 -10.46 0.68
N LEU A 175 -13.41 -9.20 0.99
CA LEU A 175 -12.54 -8.35 0.15
C LEU A 175 -11.04 -8.51 0.48
N TRP A 176 -10.68 -9.42 1.38
CA TRP A 176 -9.32 -9.56 1.93
C TRP A 176 -8.46 -10.62 1.23
N TYR A 177 -8.99 -11.30 0.22
CA TYR A 177 -8.29 -12.32 -0.59
C TYR A 177 -8.82 -12.33 -2.03
N GLN A 178 -7.98 -12.71 -3.00
CA GLN A 178 -8.30 -12.51 -4.43
C GLN A 178 -9.54 -13.27 -4.89
N GLN A 179 -9.76 -14.51 -4.45
CA GLN A 179 -10.97 -15.25 -4.84
C GLN A 179 -12.26 -14.60 -4.33
N GLY A 180 -12.20 -13.87 -3.21
CA GLY A 180 -13.33 -13.09 -2.71
C GLY A 180 -13.57 -11.83 -3.55
N LEU A 181 -12.51 -11.14 -3.96
CA LEU A 181 -12.57 -10.03 -4.93
C LEU A 181 -13.13 -10.49 -6.28
N ALA A 182 -12.69 -11.64 -6.80
CA ALA A 182 -13.20 -12.23 -8.04
C ALA A 182 -14.73 -12.45 -7.97
N LYS A 183 -15.22 -13.01 -6.86
CA LYS A 183 -16.67 -13.15 -6.62
C LYS A 183 -17.38 -11.80 -6.56
N ARG A 184 -16.73 -10.79 -5.96
CA ARG A 184 -17.27 -9.43 -5.84
C ARG A 184 -17.36 -8.73 -7.20
N PHE A 185 -16.55 -9.11 -8.19
CA PHE A 185 -16.46 -8.45 -9.50
C PHE A 185 -17.82 -8.33 -10.20
N ASN A 186 -18.61 -9.40 -10.23
CA ASN A 186 -19.95 -9.40 -10.83
C ASN A 186 -21.09 -9.04 -9.86
N GLY A 187 -20.78 -8.73 -8.60
CA GLY A 187 -21.78 -8.32 -7.59
C GLY A 187 -22.04 -6.81 -7.56
N ALA A 188 -22.65 -6.33 -6.47
CA ALA A 188 -22.91 -4.90 -6.22
C ALA A 188 -21.65 -3.99 -6.31
N ASP A 189 -21.77 -2.69 -6.18
CA ASP A 189 -20.57 -1.84 -6.06
C ASP A 189 -20.00 -1.86 -4.65
N ILE A 190 -18.67 -1.76 -4.54
CA ILE A 190 -18.01 -1.62 -3.24
C ILE A 190 -18.34 -0.22 -2.74
N GLN A 191 -18.95 -0.12 -1.56
CA GLN A 191 -19.26 1.14 -0.89
C GLN A 191 -18.95 0.99 0.59
N PHE A 192 -17.84 1.55 1.03
CA PHE A 192 -17.46 1.53 2.44
C PHE A 192 -18.49 2.31 3.28
N PRO A 193 -18.67 1.94 4.57
CA PRO A 193 -19.55 2.67 5.46
C PRO A 193 -19.02 4.10 5.69
N VAL A 194 -19.92 5.06 5.93
CA VAL A 194 -19.58 6.49 6.16
C VAL A 194 -18.45 6.67 7.19
N LYS A 195 -18.46 5.84 8.24
CA LYS A 195 -17.48 5.90 9.33
C LYS A 195 -16.12 5.27 8.97
N ALA A 196 -15.94 4.75 7.75
CA ALA A 196 -14.67 4.21 7.29
C ALA A 196 -13.58 5.30 7.23
N ILE A 197 -12.41 4.95 7.76
CA ILE A 197 -11.22 5.81 7.81
C ILE A 197 -10.00 4.97 7.46
N GLU A 198 -9.12 5.53 6.64
CA GLU A 198 -7.75 5.06 6.48
C GLU A 198 -6.76 6.13 6.93
N LEU A 199 -5.68 5.68 7.58
CA LEU A 199 -4.59 6.53 8.01
C LEU A 199 -3.29 5.93 7.49
N LYS A 200 -2.62 6.66 6.60
CA LYS A 200 -1.32 6.28 6.05
C LYS A 200 -0.25 7.14 6.71
N THR A 201 0.71 6.52 7.37
CA THR A 201 1.82 7.20 8.05
C THR A 201 3.10 7.04 7.27
N LYS A 202 3.94 8.07 7.27
CA LYS A 202 5.31 8.06 6.78
C LYS A 202 6.25 8.47 7.89
N TRP A 203 7.32 7.70 8.06
CA TRP A 203 8.27 7.89 9.16
C TRP A 203 9.66 8.16 8.63
N VAL A 204 10.55 8.69 9.48
CA VAL A 204 11.97 8.84 9.21
C VAL A 204 12.79 8.33 10.39
N LYS A 205 13.89 7.63 10.10
CA LYS A 205 14.83 7.17 11.13
C LYS A 205 15.44 8.35 11.87
N ILE A 206 15.39 8.35 13.20
CA ILE A 206 16.06 9.35 14.03
C ILE A 206 17.49 8.88 14.32
N ALA A 207 18.47 9.70 13.93
CA ALA A 207 19.88 9.41 14.19
C ALA A 207 20.17 9.40 15.71
N PRO A 208 21.02 8.47 16.22
CA PRO A 208 21.35 8.39 17.65
C PRO A 208 21.76 9.73 18.27
N LYS A 209 22.60 10.51 17.57
CA LYS A 209 23.06 11.84 17.99
C LYS A 209 21.94 12.87 18.21
N ASN A 210 20.77 12.68 17.58
CA ASN A 210 19.64 13.60 17.65
C ASN A 210 18.49 13.08 18.53
N LEU A 211 18.57 11.86 19.09
CA LEU A 211 17.46 11.18 19.77
C LEU A 211 16.78 12.04 20.83
N LYS A 212 17.54 12.65 21.74
CA LYS A 212 17.00 13.48 22.83
C LYS A 212 16.18 14.67 22.30
N LYS A 213 16.70 15.34 21.28
CA LYS A 213 16.06 16.52 20.66
C LYS A 213 14.83 16.11 19.84
N ASP A 214 14.96 15.10 19.00
CA ASP A 214 13.92 14.75 18.03
C ASP A 214 12.76 13.97 18.66
N ARG A 215 12.97 13.22 19.75
CA ARG A 215 11.88 12.62 20.54
C ARG A 215 10.93 13.65 21.14
N GLN A 216 11.39 14.88 21.38
CA GLN A 216 10.56 15.98 21.88
C GLN A 216 9.78 16.70 20.77
N ARG A 217 10.10 16.45 19.50
CA ARG A 217 9.55 17.15 18.35
C ARG A 217 8.59 16.29 17.55
N TYR A 218 9.00 15.06 17.27
CA TYR A 218 8.23 14.11 16.47
C TYR A 218 7.36 13.22 17.34
N PHE A 219 6.17 12.87 16.85
CA PHE A 219 5.49 11.68 17.33
C PHE A 219 6.32 10.46 16.92
N THR A 220 6.59 9.53 17.85
CA THR A 220 7.61 8.48 17.64
C THR A 220 7.07 7.06 17.76
N MET A 221 7.75 6.13 17.08
CA MET A 221 7.64 4.69 17.29
C MET A 221 9.03 4.06 17.34
N GLU A 222 9.12 2.85 17.88
CA GLU A 222 10.37 2.08 17.93
C GLU A 222 10.26 0.85 17.03
N LYS A 223 11.36 0.44 16.43
CA LYS A 223 11.44 -0.82 15.67
C LYS A 223 12.83 -1.39 15.80
N GLU A 224 12.94 -2.62 16.30
CA GLU A 224 14.21 -3.37 16.31
C GLU A 224 15.37 -2.53 16.91
N GLY A 225 15.07 -1.77 17.98
CA GLY A 225 16.02 -0.87 18.63
C GLY A 225 16.26 0.49 17.96
N VAL A 226 15.53 0.81 16.88
CA VAL A 226 15.63 2.07 16.13
C VAL A 226 14.40 2.94 16.36
N THR A 227 14.62 4.20 16.74
CA THR A 227 13.56 5.20 16.88
C THR A 227 13.24 5.86 15.54
N TYR A 228 11.95 5.96 15.23
CA TYR A 228 11.42 6.65 14.06
C TYR A 228 10.53 7.82 14.47
N GLY A 229 10.62 8.93 13.74
CA GLY A 229 9.74 10.10 13.87
C GLY A 229 8.73 10.17 12.74
N LEU A 230 7.46 10.46 13.05
CA LEU A 230 6.40 10.63 12.07
C LEU A 230 6.65 11.93 11.28
N VAL A 231 6.89 11.82 9.99
CA VAL A 231 7.24 12.96 9.12
C VAL A 231 6.03 13.47 8.32
N GLY A 232 5.10 12.57 7.97
CA GLY A 232 3.87 12.94 7.29
C GLY A 232 2.81 11.86 7.43
N LEU A 233 1.55 12.23 7.21
CA LEU A 233 0.45 11.27 7.14
C LEU A 233 -0.66 11.73 6.21
N HIS A 234 -1.33 10.78 5.58
CA HIS A 234 -2.66 10.97 4.98
C HIS A 234 -3.72 10.44 5.93
N LEU A 235 -4.82 11.17 6.02
CA LEU A 235 -6.05 10.76 6.68
C LEU A 235 -7.17 10.85 5.64
N SER A 236 -7.73 9.70 5.26
CA SER A 236 -8.85 9.62 4.33
C SER A 236 -10.10 9.11 5.03
N SER A 237 -11.27 9.59 4.61
CA SER A 237 -12.54 9.17 5.23
C SER A 237 -13.75 9.19 4.31
N LYS A 238 -14.62 8.20 4.45
CA LYS A 238 -15.87 8.02 3.68
C LYS A 238 -17.05 8.87 4.18
N HIS A 239 -16.81 9.87 5.03
CA HIS A 239 -17.86 10.80 5.49
C HIS A 239 -18.49 11.64 4.37
N GLN A 240 -17.97 11.54 3.15
CA GLN A 240 -18.59 12.05 1.94
C GLN A 240 -18.45 11.03 0.79
N PRO A 241 -19.31 11.11 -0.25
CA PRO A 241 -19.30 10.15 -1.36
C PRO A 241 -17.92 9.96 -2.02
N ASN A 242 -17.23 11.07 -2.32
CA ASN A 242 -15.93 11.07 -3.00
C ASN A 242 -14.72 10.87 -2.06
N TRP A 243 -14.97 10.53 -0.79
CA TRP A 243 -13.99 10.54 0.30
C TRP A 243 -13.36 11.92 0.56
N LEU A 244 -13.11 12.21 1.83
CA LEU A 244 -12.26 13.32 2.24
C LEU A 244 -10.82 12.85 2.29
N TRP A 245 -9.89 13.64 1.74
CA TRP A 245 -8.46 13.37 1.73
C TRP A 245 -7.72 14.52 2.36
N ALA A 246 -7.13 14.31 3.53
CA ALA A 246 -6.33 15.30 4.22
C ALA A 246 -4.90 14.82 4.33
N THR A 247 -3.93 15.73 4.15
CA THR A 247 -2.53 15.40 4.41
C THR A 247 -1.90 16.36 5.41
N PHE A 248 -1.14 15.77 6.33
CA PHE A 248 -0.44 16.49 7.38
C PHE A 248 1.04 16.21 7.28
N GLU A 249 1.83 17.23 7.60
CA GLU A 249 3.28 17.17 7.57
C GLU A 249 3.86 17.80 8.82
N HIS A 250 5.00 17.28 9.27
CA HIS A 250 5.76 17.93 10.30
C HIS A 250 6.26 19.30 9.80
N LYS A 251 6.18 20.33 10.63
CA LYS A 251 6.42 21.74 10.26
C LYS A 251 7.82 22.01 9.72
N ASP A 252 8.77 21.15 10.07
CA ASP A 252 10.18 21.25 9.68
C ASP A 252 10.52 20.46 8.42
N ASN A 253 9.54 19.82 7.76
CA ASN A 253 9.77 19.15 6.49
C ASN A 253 10.23 20.17 5.42
N LEU A 254 11.31 19.82 4.72
CA LEU A 254 11.75 20.56 3.54
C LEU A 254 10.76 20.31 2.41
N GLY A 255 10.34 21.39 1.74
CA GLY A 255 9.40 21.29 0.63
C GLY A 255 7.93 21.07 1.02
N ARG A 256 7.57 21.18 2.31
CA ARG A 256 6.18 20.99 2.80
C ARG A 256 5.13 21.75 1.98
N CYS A 257 5.42 22.98 1.57
CA CYS A 257 4.50 23.81 0.77
C CYS A 257 5.01 24.04 -0.66
N ASP A 258 5.85 23.15 -1.19
CA ASP A 258 6.28 23.22 -2.59
C ASP A 258 5.09 23.06 -3.55
N TYR A 259 5.28 23.56 -4.78
CA TYR A 259 4.39 23.47 -5.94
C TYR A 259 3.09 24.25 -5.82
N VAL A 260 2.18 23.78 -4.96
CA VAL A 260 0.81 24.32 -4.84
C VAL A 260 0.64 25.23 -3.64
N GLY A 261 1.55 25.15 -2.65
CA GLY A 261 1.42 25.83 -1.36
C GLY A 261 0.79 24.95 -0.28
N CYS A 262 0.50 25.56 0.87
CA CYS A 262 -0.28 24.96 1.95
C CYS A 262 -1.54 25.79 2.23
N TYR A 263 -2.64 25.09 2.49
CA TYR A 263 -3.98 25.64 2.70
C TYR A 263 -4.58 25.02 3.96
N ASP A 264 -4.73 25.81 5.01
CA ASP A 264 -5.27 25.36 6.29
C ASP A 264 -6.17 26.45 6.88
N PHE A 265 -7.44 26.43 6.49
CA PHE A 265 -8.41 27.48 6.82
C PHE A 265 -8.97 27.40 8.25
N PHE A 266 -8.56 26.39 9.03
CA PHE A 266 -9.03 26.19 10.39
C PHE A 266 -7.91 26.10 11.43
N GLY A 267 -6.89 25.29 11.17
CA GLY A 267 -5.86 24.99 12.15
C GLY A 267 -4.69 25.95 12.18
N ASN A 268 -4.56 26.83 11.19
CA ASN A 268 -3.45 27.79 11.10
C ASN A 268 -3.95 29.23 11.03
N THR A 269 -3.35 30.11 11.83
CA THR A 269 -3.63 31.56 11.76
C THR A 269 -3.16 32.18 10.44
N GLN A 270 -2.25 31.51 9.74
CA GLN A 270 -1.87 31.83 8.36
C GLN A 270 -2.46 30.76 7.44
N PRO A 271 -3.67 30.97 6.90
CA PRO A 271 -4.40 29.92 6.19
C PRO A 271 -3.82 29.58 4.82
N ILE A 272 -3.05 30.49 4.22
CA ILE A 272 -2.41 30.29 2.92
C ILE A 272 -0.91 30.56 3.05
N ILE A 273 -0.12 29.53 2.75
CA ILE A 273 1.34 29.65 2.57
C ILE A 273 1.63 29.37 1.10
N LYS A 274 1.96 30.43 0.36
CA LYS A 274 2.28 30.33 -1.07
C LYS A 274 3.56 29.51 -1.29
N PRO A 275 3.67 28.77 -2.41
CA PRO A 275 4.89 28.07 -2.77
C PRO A 275 6.06 29.05 -2.93
N LYS A 276 7.27 28.60 -2.58
CA LYS A 276 8.54 29.33 -2.71
C LYS A 276 9.55 28.44 -3.44
N LYS A 277 10.85 28.68 -3.24
CA LYS A 277 11.95 27.87 -3.75
C LYS A 277 11.72 26.39 -3.38
N LYS A 278 11.76 25.50 -4.39
CA LYS A 278 11.69 24.05 -4.21
C LYS A 278 12.74 23.61 -3.19
N GLY A 279 12.32 22.85 -2.19
CA GLY A 279 13.21 22.42 -1.10
C GLY A 279 13.50 23.38 0.01
N GLY A 280 12.86 24.54 0.00
CA GLY A 280 12.95 25.47 1.11
C GLY A 280 12.25 24.96 2.37
N LYS A 281 12.64 25.56 3.50
CA LYS A 281 11.84 25.57 4.71
C LYS A 281 10.72 26.61 4.58
N TYR A 282 9.54 26.27 5.06
CA TYR A 282 8.37 27.16 5.04
C TYR A 282 8.01 27.65 6.44
N PRO A 283 7.44 28.85 6.59
CA PRO A 283 6.89 29.27 7.88
C PRO A 283 5.82 28.27 8.34
N ALA A 284 5.83 27.94 9.62
CA ALA A 284 4.84 27.03 10.18
C ALA A 284 3.49 27.73 10.43
N GLY A 285 3.52 29.05 10.67
CA GLY A 285 2.38 29.77 11.25
C GLY A 285 2.06 29.30 12.68
N ASN A 286 1.12 30.00 13.33
CA ASN A 286 0.63 29.64 14.65
C ASN A 286 -0.62 28.77 14.52
N LEU A 287 -0.82 27.85 15.46
CA LEU A 287 -2.08 27.13 15.53
C LEU A 287 -3.18 28.05 16.03
N THR A 288 -4.40 27.89 15.51
CA THR A 288 -5.56 28.66 15.98
C THR A 288 -5.93 28.31 17.42
N LYS A 289 -6.60 29.24 18.10
CA LYS A 289 -7.07 29.04 19.49
C LYS A 289 -8.02 27.84 19.58
N ASP A 290 -8.92 27.68 18.61
CA ASP A 290 -9.88 26.57 18.58
C ASP A 290 -9.19 25.21 18.47
N LEU A 291 -8.21 25.08 17.56
CA LEU A 291 -7.44 23.84 17.46
C LEU A 291 -6.64 23.56 18.74
N MET A 292 -6.03 24.58 19.34
CA MET A 292 -5.33 24.41 20.62
C MET A 292 -6.28 23.97 21.74
N ASN A 293 -7.50 24.53 21.78
CA ASN A 293 -8.54 24.12 22.72
C ASN A 293 -8.91 22.64 22.50
N TRP A 294 -9.06 22.19 21.25
CA TRP A 294 -9.33 20.78 20.95
C TRP A 294 -8.21 19.85 21.37
N MET A 295 -6.97 20.20 21.05
CA MET A 295 -5.79 19.42 21.45
C MET A 295 -5.71 19.26 22.97
N ASN A 296 -5.97 20.34 23.72
CA ASN A 296 -5.99 20.32 25.18
C ASN A 296 -7.17 19.48 25.71
N ALA A 297 -8.39 19.70 25.20
CA ALA A 297 -9.60 19.01 25.66
C ALA A 297 -9.58 17.50 25.39
N LEU A 298 -8.86 17.06 24.36
CA LEU A 298 -8.65 15.64 24.05
C LEU A 298 -7.33 15.08 24.58
N ALA A 299 -6.55 15.89 25.32
CA ALA A 299 -5.26 15.52 25.89
C ALA A 299 -4.31 14.87 24.87
N VAL A 300 -4.31 15.36 23.63
CA VAL A 300 -3.44 14.79 22.58
C VAL A 300 -1.97 15.11 22.88
N ASP A 301 -1.06 14.30 22.36
CA ASP A 301 0.37 14.47 22.59
C ASP A 301 0.85 15.87 22.17
N LYS A 302 1.57 16.56 23.06
CA LYS A 302 2.07 17.92 22.82
C LYS A 302 2.93 18.06 21.56
N ARG A 303 3.58 16.97 21.13
CA ARG A 303 4.41 16.92 19.92
C ARG A 303 3.58 17.14 18.65
N LEU A 304 2.28 16.88 18.71
CA LEU A 304 1.35 17.11 17.59
C LEU A 304 1.19 18.59 17.24
N LYS A 305 1.57 19.51 18.14
CA LYS A 305 1.67 20.94 17.84
C LYS A 305 2.71 21.26 16.75
N ASN A 306 3.58 20.31 16.42
CA ASN A 306 4.56 20.44 15.34
C ASN A 306 4.06 19.97 13.97
N TYR A 307 2.80 19.56 13.84
CA TYR A 307 2.23 19.13 12.55
C TYR A 307 1.33 20.22 11.98
N ARG A 308 1.24 20.27 10.67
CA ARG A 308 0.38 21.21 9.94
C ARG A 308 -0.39 20.45 8.87
N LEU A 309 -1.66 20.79 8.75
CA LEU A 309 -2.43 20.45 7.57
C LEU A 309 -1.78 21.15 6.38
N LYS A 310 -1.49 20.40 5.33
CA LYS A 310 -1.05 21.00 4.07
C LYS A 310 -2.29 21.41 3.24
N GLY A 311 -3.43 20.74 3.43
CA GLY A 311 -4.65 20.91 2.63
C GLY A 311 -5.55 19.67 2.62
N VAL A 312 -6.74 19.85 2.05
CA VAL A 312 -7.78 18.82 1.92
C VAL A 312 -8.30 18.77 0.49
N GLN A 313 -8.54 17.55 0.00
CA GLN A 313 -9.15 17.27 -1.30
C GLN A 313 -10.49 16.56 -1.09
N ILE A 314 -11.54 17.12 -1.67
CA ILE A 314 -12.91 16.57 -1.65
C ILE A 314 -13.54 16.50 -3.04
N ASN A 315 -12.88 17.10 -4.04
CA ASN A 315 -13.25 17.10 -5.45
C ASN A 315 -12.02 16.85 -6.33
N TYR A 316 -12.25 16.33 -7.54
CA TYR A 316 -11.20 16.11 -8.54
C TYR A 316 -10.72 17.40 -9.20
N THR A 317 -11.63 18.35 -9.37
CA THR A 317 -11.40 19.62 -10.05
C THR A 317 -11.97 20.77 -9.23
N ASP A 318 -11.55 21.99 -9.53
CA ASP A 318 -12.25 23.19 -9.07
C ASP A 318 -13.52 23.47 -9.90
N SER A 319 -14.15 24.61 -9.61
CA SER A 319 -15.35 25.10 -10.30
C SER A 319 -15.14 25.41 -11.79
N TYR A 320 -13.89 25.52 -12.25
CA TYR A 320 -13.52 25.77 -13.65
C TYR A 320 -13.10 24.48 -14.37
N GLY A 321 -13.21 23.32 -13.73
CA GLY A 321 -12.78 22.04 -14.29
C GLY A 321 -11.26 21.84 -14.27
N ARG A 322 -10.49 22.72 -13.62
CA ARG A 322 -9.03 22.56 -13.48
C ARG A 322 -8.73 21.47 -12.47
N PRO A 323 -7.84 20.50 -12.77
CA PRO A 323 -7.46 19.48 -11.82
C PRO A 323 -6.90 20.05 -10.52
N ILE A 324 -7.36 19.53 -9.39
CA ILE A 324 -6.78 19.84 -8.08
C ILE A 324 -5.59 18.90 -7.87
N VAL A 325 -4.41 19.50 -7.67
CA VAL A 325 -3.19 18.78 -7.27
C VAL A 325 -2.78 19.22 -5.88
N PHE A 326 -2.32 18.26 -5.10
CA PHE A 326 -2.05 18.47 -3.71
C PHE A 326 -1.20 17.36 -3.11
N GLY A 327 0.12 17.47 -3.27
CA GLY A 327 1.03 16.41 -2.88
C GLY A 327 1.74 16.56 -1.53
N ASN A 328 1.90 15.48 -0.78
CA ASN A 328 2.70 15.42 0.45
C ASN A 328 4.19 15.22 0.14
N SER A 329 5.03 16.09 0.70
CA SER A 329 6.47 16.14 0.40
C SER A 329 7.25 14.89 0.82
N ALA A 330 6.71 14.09 1.73
CA ALA A 330 7.35 12.88 2.28
C ALA A 330 6.68 11.58 1.83
N ILE A 331 5.35 11.57 1.62
CA ILE A 331 4.61 10.37 1.18
C ILE A 331 4.76 10.17 -0.32
N GLU A 332 4.74 11.25 -1.11
CA GLU A 332 4.67 11.22 -2.57
C GLU A 332 5.99 11.70 -3.19
N VAL A 333 7.09 11.33 -2.52
CA VAL A 333 8.46 11.64 -2.95
C VAL A 333 8.64 11.22 -4.40
N GLY A 334 8.97 12.18 -5.26
CA GLY A 334 9.19 11.98 -6.70
C GLY A 334 8.06 12.38 -7.61
N PHE A 335 6.84 12.54 -7.09
CA PHE A 335 5.69 12.95 -7.89
C PHE A 335 4.74 13.92 -7.15
N ALA A 336 5.14 14.45 -5.99
CA ALA A 336 4.36 15.42 -5.21
C ALA A 336 3.90 16.65 -6.02
N ALA A 337 4.66 17.05 -7.06
CA ALA A 337 4.33 18.15 -7.95
C ALA A 337 3.06 17.93 -8.79
N THR A 338 2.73 16.67 -9.05
CA THR A 338 1.61 16.27 -9.91
C THR A 338 0.60 15.39 -9.17
N SER A 339 0.81 15.16 -7.87
CA SER A 339 -0.01 14.26 -7.06
C SER A 339 -1.41 14.79 -6.84
N SER A 340 -2.40 13.91 -7.00
CA SER A 340 -3.79 14.12 -6.59
C SER A 340 -4.22 12.87 -5.84
N CYS A 341 -4.48 12.99 -4.53
CA CYS A 341 -4.88 11.86 -3.71
C CYS A 341 -6.15 11.21 -4.29
N MET A 342 -7.17 12.01 -4.61
CA MET A 342 -8.44 11.53 -5.15
C MET A 342 -8.31 10.88 -6.53
N SER A 343 -7.67 11.56 -7.48
CA SER A 343 -7.54 11.06 -8.86
C SER A 343 -6.63 9.82 -8.93
N CYS A 344 -5.63 9.73 -8.06
CA CYS A 344 -4.83 8.53 -7.91
C CYS A 344 -5.65 7.39 -7.29
N HIS A 345 -6.33 7.66 -6.17
CA HIS A 345 -7.03 6.62 -5.42
C HIS A 345 -8.29 6.11 -6.09
N VAL A 346 -9.01 6.91 -6.88
CA VAL A 346 -10.21 6.41 -7.60
C VAL A 346 -9.89 5.25 -8.53
N ARG A 347 -8.63 5.15 -8.99
CA ARG A 347 -8.14 4.07 -9.84
C ARG A 347 -7.86 2.77 -9.09
N ALA A 348 -7.97 2.77 -7.76
CA ALA A 348 -7.95 1.55 -6.96
C ALA A 348 -9.01 0.60 -7.50
N SER A 349 -8.56 -0.52 -8.06
CA SER A 349 -9.42 -1.46 -8.78
C SER A 349 -8.77 -2.84 -8.91
N PHE A 350 -9.59 -3.81 -9.31
CA PHE A 350 -9.17 -5.21 -9.50
C PHE A 350 -9.86 -5.83 -10.72
N THR A 351 -9.24 -6.87 -11.28
CA THR A 351 -9.74 -7.61 -12.45
C THR A 351 -10.85 -8.60 -12.07
N LYS A 352 -11.44 -9.26 -13.08
CA LYS A 352 -12.43 -10.34 -12.87
C LYS A 352 -11.86 -11.54 -12.10
N GLU A 353 -10.55 -11.79 -12.18
CA GLU A 353 -9.83 -12.79 -11.40
C GLU A 353 -9.58 -12.35 -9.95
N GLY A 354 -9.94 -11.12 -9.59
CA GLY A 354 -9.59 -10.51 -8.31
C GLY A 354 -8.12 -10.12 -8.22
N GLU A 355 -7.42 -10.05 -9.36
CA GLU A 355 -6.05 -9.58 -9.42
C GLU A 355 -5.99 -8.06 -9.31
N ASN A 356 -4.93 -7.58 -8.69
CA ASN A 356 -4.79 -6.19 -8.37
C ASN A 356 -4.10 -5.47 -9.53
N VAL A 357 -4.69 -4.36 -9.98
CA VAL A 357 -4.08 -3.54 -11.02
C VAL A 357 -3.53 -2.28 -10.37
N LEU A 358 -2.26 -2.35 -9.97
CA LEU A 358 -1.52 -1.17 -9.54
C LEU A 358 -1.14 -0.35 -10.77
N GLY A 359 -2.02 0.55 -11.18
CA GLY A 359 -1.70 1.53 -12.21
C GLY A 359 -0.79 2.63 -11.66
N PHE A 360 0.49 2.35 -11.35
CA PHE A 360 1.44 3.45 -11.21
C PHE A 360 1.86 3.93 -12.60
N GLY A 361 1.68 5.23 -12.84
CA GLY A 361 2.11 5.89 -14.06
C GLY A 361 0.94 6.45 -14.87
N ALA A 362 0.83 7.79 -14.90
CA ALA A 362 0.64 8.44 -16.19
C ALA A 362 1.79 8.00 -17.13
N ASP A 363 1.83 8.45 -18.38
CA ASP A 363 2.86 8.00 -19.36
C ASP A 363 4.33 8.19 -18.92
N ARG A 364 4.59 8.72 -17.71
CA ARG A 364 5.89 8.82 -17.02
C ARG A 364 5.77 8.47 -15.53
N LEU A 365 6.82 7.82 -14.99
CA LEU A 365 6.93 7.38 -13.58
C LEU A 365 6.97 8.54 -12.55
N ASP A 366 7.15 9.77 -13.00
CA ASP A 366 7.19 10.99 -12.18
C ASP A 366 5.84 11.75 -12.15
N GLN A 367 4.78 11.17 -12.71
CA GLN A 367 3.47 11.81 -12.84
C GLN A 367 2.30 10.96 -12.31
N SER A 368 1.41 11.61 -11.55
CA SER A 368 0.10 11.06 -11.17
C SER A 368 -0.98 11.46 -12.17
N TYR A 369 -1.98 10.60 -12.33
CA TYR A 369 -3.24 10.98 -12.98
C TYR A 369 -3.95 12.06 -12.18
N ASN A 370 -4.61 12.97 -12.90
CA ASN A 370 -5.24 14.16 -12.35
C ASN A 370 -6.59 14.42 -13.01
N GLY A 371 -7.48 15.07 -12.27
CA GLY A 371 -8.82 15.41 -12.75
C GLY A 371 -9.83 14.28 -12.56
N CYS A 372 -10.97 14.42 -13.23
CA CYS A 372 -12.10 13.51 -13.09
C CYS A 372 -11.79 12.10 -13.60
N PRO A 373 -12.42 11.06 -13.03
CA PRO A 373 -12.29 9.69 -13.51
C PRO A 373 -12.69 9.57 -14.98
N GLN A 374 -11.87 8.90 -15.78
CA GLN A 374 -12.17 8.61 -17.18
C GLN A 374 -12.65 7.17 -17.33
N PRO A 375 -13.71 6.89 -18.11
CA PRO A 375 -14.20 5.53 -18.33
C PRO A 375 -13.11 4.56 -18.83
N ALA A 376 -12.19 5.05 -19.66
CA ALA A 376 -11.07 4.28 -20.20
C ALA A 376 -10.13 3.72 -19.10
N TRP A 377 -10.13 4.28 -17.88
CA TRP A 377 -9.35 3.75 -16.77
C TRP A 377 -9.89 2.44 -16.21
N PHE A 378 -11.17 2.12 -16.46
CA PHE A 378 -11.86 0.93 -15.93
C PHE A 378 -12.39 0.01 -17.03
N ASN A 379 -12.65 0.57 -18.21
CA ASN A 379 -13.13 -0.16 -19.37
C ASN A 379 -12.33 0.24 -20.62
N PRO A 380 -11.21 -0.45 -20.89
CA PRO A 380 -10.29 -0.07 -21.94
C PRO A 380 -10.68 -0.63 -23.32
N LEU A 381 -11.98 -0.87 -23.59
CA LEU A 381 -12.51 -1.13 -24.95
C LEU A 381 -12.14 -0.03 -25.98
N TRP A 382 -11.49 1.05 -25.55
CA TRP A 382 -11.05 2.20 -26.33
C TRP A 382 -9.52 2.29 -26.52
N THR A 383 -8.74 1.30 -26.08
CA THR A 383 -7.27 1.28 -26.22
C THR A 383 -6.76 -0.01 -26.86
N TYR A 384 -5.71 0.08 -27.66
CA TYR A 384 -5.04 -1.07 -28.29
C TYR A 384 -4.66 -2.13 -27.23
N GLY A 385 -5.15 -3.37 -27.41
CA GLY A 385 -4.72 -4.54 -26.62
C GLY A 385 -5.76 -5.20 -25.71
N ASN A 386 -7.04 -4.79 -25.73
CA ASN A 386 -8.13 -5.36 -24.90
C ASN A 386 -7.72 -5.66 -23.43
N PRO A 387 -7.27 -4.67 -22.64
CA PRO A 387 -6.98 -4.93 -21.23
C PRO A 387 -8.24 -5.36 -20.46
N PRO A 388 -8.10 -6.05 -19.32
CA PRO A 388 -9.24 -6.54 -18.56
C PRO A 388 -10.09 -5.38 -18.04
N MET A 389 -11.42 -5.55 -18.04
CA MET A 389 -12.32 -4.67 -17.29
C MET A 389 -11.93 -4.66 -15.81
N LEU A 390 -11.98 -3.49 -15.20
CA LEU A 390 -11.60 -3.28 -13.81
C LEU A 390 -12.81 -2.84 -12.97
N LYS A 391 -12.91 -3.42 -11.77
CA LYS A 391 -13.93 -3.02 -10.79
C LYS A 391 -13.35 -2.02 -9.80
N PRO A 392 -13.95 -0.82 -9.63
CA PRO A 392 -13.53 0.14 -8.63
C PRO A 392 -13.59 -0.40 -7.19
N ALA A 393 -12.61 -0.03 -6.38
CA ALA A 393 -12.43 -0.42 -4.99
C ALA A 393 -12.84 0.67 -3.98
N ASP A 394 -13.70 1.62 -4.39
CA ASP A 394 -14.12 2.77 -3.58
C ASP A 394 -12.93 3.50 -2.95
N PHE A 395 -11.94 3.84 -3.79
CA PHE A 395 -10.70 4.53 -3.42
C PHE A 395 -9.70 3.76 -2.53
N VAL A 396 -10.03 2.56 -2.08
CA VAL A 396 -9.20 1.79 -1.14
C VAL A 396 -8.15 0.96 -1.86
N TRP A 397 -6.94 1.53 -2.01
CA TRP A 397 -5.78 0.83 -2.55
C TRP A 397 -5.38 -0.39 -1.73
N ALA A 398 -5.72 -0.44 -0.44
CA ALA A 398 -5.34 -1.57 0.42
C ALA A 398 -5.92 -2.90 -0.08
N LEU A 399 -7.04 -2.91 -0.82
CA LEU A 399 -7.55 -4.14 -1.46
C LEU A 399 -6.52 -4.76 -2.41
N SER A 400 -5.60 -3.95 -2.95
CA SER A 400 -4.48 -4.44 -3.78
C SER A 400 -3.48 -5.35 -3.04
N LYS A 401 -3.58 -5.43 -1.71
CA LYS A 401 -2.76 -6.31 -0.87
C LYS A 401 -3.38 -7.70 -0.71
N ALA A 402 -4.64 -7.90 -1.14
CA ALA A 402 -5.28 -9.20 -1.11
C ALA A 402 -4.48 -10.21 -1.95
N GLU A 403 -4.11 -11.32 -1.33
CA GLU A 403 -3.37 -12.38 -1.99
C GLU A 403 -4.27 -13.55 -2.40
N LYS A 404 -3.81 -14.35 -3.36
CA LYS A 404 -4.38 -15.66 -3.65
C LYS A 404 -3.98 -16.64 -2.56
N ALA A 405 -4.91 -17.52 -2.17
CA ALA A 405 -4.54 -18.73 -1.44
C ALA A 405 -3.41 -19.48 -2.20
N LYS A 406 -2.30 -19.77 -1.53
CA LYS A 406 -1.16 -20.46 -2.13
C LYS A 406 -1.45 -21.95 -2.21
N VAL A 407 -0.99 -22.60 -3.28
CA VAL A 407 -1.16 -24.03 -3.51
C VAL A 407 0.21 -24.71 -3.48
N PRO A 408 0.29 -25.96 -2.97
CA PRO A 408 1.55 -26.70 -3.00
C PRO A 408 1.89 -27.10 -4.45
N PRO A 409 3.18 -27.28 -4.80
CA PRO A 409 3.54 -27.87 -6.08
C PRO A 409 2.91 -29.25 -6.30
N THR A 410 2.68 -29.63 -7.55
CA THR A 410 2.21 -30.98 -7.90
C THR A 410 3.39 -31.85 -8.31
N GLN A 411 3.37 -33.12 -7.91
CA GLN A 411 4.41 -34.09 -8.28
C GLN A 411 4.40 -34.32 -9.79
N LEU A 412 5.58 -34.32 -10.41
CA LEU A 412 5.76 -34.81 -11.77
C LEU A 412 6.57 -36.11 -11.79
N SER A 413 7.66 -36.18 -11.03
CA SER A 413 8.52 -37.38 -10.98
C SER A 413 9.34 -37.43 -9.69
N PRO A 414 9.71 -38.62 -9.19
CA PRO A 414 9.11 -39.92 -9.52
C PRO A 414 7.65 -39.94 -9.08
N LYS A 415 6.78 -40.75 -9.70
CA LYS A 415 5.39 -40.93 -9.20
C LYS A 415 5.44 -41.51 -7.77
N ASP A 416 4.53 -41.07 -6.90
CA ASP A 416 4.45 -41.60 -5.53
C ASP A 416 4.30 -43.13 -5.53
N GLY A 417 5.08 -43.80 -4.69
CA GLY A 417 5.11 -45.26 -4.55
C GLY A 417 5.88 -45.98 -5.65
N VAL A 418 6.46 -45.27 -6.62
CA VAL A 418 7.26 -45.91 -7.67
C VAL A 418 8.47 -46.60 -7.07
N VAL A 419 8.66 -47.82 -7.54
CA VAL A 419 9.89 -48.57 -7.35
C VAL A 419 10.80 -48.25 -8.52
N SER A 420 11.88 -47.52 -8.27
CA SER A 420 12.94 -47.35 -9.26
C SER A 420 13.70 -48.67 -9.35
N TYR A 421 13.76 -49.22 -10.54
CA TYR A 421 14.68 -50.30 -10.89
C TYR A 421 16.07 -49.67 -11.12
N ASP A 422 17.13 -50.46 -10.93
CA ASP A 422 18.50 -50.18 -11.39
C ASP A 422 19.43 -49.52 -10.35
N TYR A 423 20.04 -50.40 -9.54
CA TYR A 423 21.25 -50.16 -8.75
C TYR A 423 22.45 -50.86 -9.45
N PRO A 424 23.70 -50.31 -9.46
CA PRO A 424 24.21 -49.04 -8.93
C PRO A 424 24.60 -48.02 -10.02
N GLY A 425 24.51 -46.71 -9.71
CA GLY A 425 25.09 -45.63 -10.53
C GLY A 425 24.14 -44.50 -10.93
N TYR A 426 22.83 -44.64 -10.71
CA TYR A 426 21.85 -43.66 -11.18
C TYR A 426 21.42 -42.63 -10.14
N THR A 427 21.12 -41.47 -10.69
CA THR A 427 20.68 -40.25 -10.07
C THR A 427 19.15 -40.31 -9.90
N THR A 428 18.59 -39.66 -8.88
CA THR A 428 17.14 -39.55 -8.68
C THR A 428 16.69 -38.14 -8.94
N ASP A 429 15.84 -38.01 -9.96
CA ASP A 429 15.30 -36.74 -10.43
C ASP A 429 13.95 -36.47 -9.80
N LEU A 430 13.94 -35.54 -8.84
CA LEU A 430 12.71 -35.00 -8.28
C LEU A 430 12.24 -33.88 -9.19
N LYS A 431 11.01 -33.97 -9.71
CA LYS A 431 10.39 -32.95 -10.57
C LYS A 431 9.00 -32.61 -10.06
N TRP A 432 8.67 -31.32 -10.08
CA TRP A 432 7.38 -30.80 -9.66
C TRP A 432 6.92 -29.67 -10.58
N THR A 433 5.64 -29.33 -10.52
CA THR A 433 5.11 -28.19 -11.28
C THR A 433 5.59 -26.87 -10.69
N ALA A 434 5.91 -25.90 -11.54
CA ALA A 434 6.05 -24.52 -11.09
C ALA A 434 4.74 -24.03 -10.46
N VAL A 435 4.82 -23.18 -9.44
CA VAL A 435 3.65 -22.43 -8.93
C VAL A 435 3.85 -20.94 -9.17
N PRO A 436 2.78 -20.18 -9.50
CA PRO A 436 2.90 -18.74 -9.73
C PRO A 436 3.51 -18.00 -8.54
N ASP A 437 4.28 -16.95 -8.84
CA ASP A 437 4.95 -16.03 -7.90
C ASP A 437 6.03 -16.64 -6.98
N ALA A 438 6.36 -17.93 -7.14
CA ALA A 438 7.43 -18.55 -6.36
C ALA A 438 8.80 -17.98 -6.77
N THR A 439 9.58 -17.54 -5.78
CA THR A 439 10.98 -17.10 -6.00
C THR A 439 11.97 -18.27 -5.93
N SER A 440 11.62 -19.32 -5.19
CA SER A 440 12.41 -20.54 -5.04
C SER A 440 11.56 -21.67 -4.45
N TYR A 441 12.16 -22.84 -4.26
CA TYR A 441 11.57 -24.02 -3.68
C TYR A 441 12.47 -24.57 -2.59
N GLN A 442 11.84 -25.16 -1.56
CA GLN A 442 12.50 -25.97 -0.56
C GLN A 442 12.12 -27.42 -0.79
N VAL A 443 13.12 -28.28 -0.90
CA VAL A 443 12.95 -29.73 -1.03
C VAL A 443 13.45 -30.38 0.25
N GLU A 444 12.64 -31.21 0.86
CA GLU A 444 13.00 -31.99 2.03
C GLU A 444 12.93 -33.47 1.70
N ILE A 445 14.03 -34.18 1.96
CA ILE A 445 14.19 -35.61 1.67
C ILE A 445 14.51 -36.33 2.98
N GLN A 446 13.81 -37.42 3.20
CA GLN A 446 13.99 -38.32 4.32
C GLN A 446 14.14 -39.75 3.81
N TYR A 447 14.75 -40.60 4.61
CA TYR A 447 14.95 -42.00 4.28
C TYR A 447 14.62 -42.89 5.46
N LYS A 448 14.44 -44.18 5.17
CA LYS A 448 14.16 -45.20 6.17
C LYS A 448 14.93 -46.46 5.81
N ARG A 449 15.57 -47.06 6.81
CA ARG A 449 16.29 -48.35 6.68
C ARG A 449 15.28 -49.50 6.70
N SER A 450 15.64 -50.61 6.07
CA SER A 450 14.79 -51.81 5.93
C SER A 450 14.31 -52.37 7.26
N ASN A 451 15.11 -52.26 8.33
CA ASN A 451 14.81 -52.78 9.67
C ASN A 451 14.36 -51.69 10.66
N ASP A 452 14.10 -50.47 10.20
CA ASP A 452 13.74 -49.34 11.06
C ASP A 452 12.33 -48.85 10.74
N ASN A 453 11.51 -48.67 11.78
CA ASN A 453 10.29 -47.83 11.89
C ASN A 453 10.35 -46.40 11.35
N ARG A 454 11.51 -45.78 11.48
CA ARG A 454 11.65 -44.32 11.60
C ARG A 454 12.17 -43.67 10.33
N TRP A 455 11.52 -42.57 9.95
CA TRP A 455 12.04 -41.69 8.92
C TRP A 455 13.13 -40.79 9.51
N LEU A 456 14.31 -40.84 8.90
CA LEU A 456 15.47 -40.02 9.26
C LEU A 456 15.64 -38.88 8.24
N PRO A 457 15.93 -37.65 8.71
CA PRO A 457 16.24 -36.54 7.80
C PRO A 457 17.50 -36.86 6.99
N TRP A 458 17.47 -36.60 5.69
CA TRP A 458 18.64 -36.74 4.83
C TRP A 458 19.13 -35.38 4.34
N LYS A 459 18.27 -34.66 3.61
CA LYS A 459 18.66 -33.41 2.95
C LYS A 459 17.51 -32.42 2.94
N LYS A 460 17.83 -31.14 3.15
CA LYS A 460 16.94 -30.01 2.92
C LYS A 460 17.67 -29.05 1.99
N ILE A 461 17.10 -28.76 0.82
CA ILE A 461 17.74 -27.99 -0.25
C ILE A 461 16.86 -26.81 -0.64
N SER A 462 17.49 -25.67 -0.90
CA SER A 462 16.90 -24.54 -1.60
C SER A 462 17.26 -24.60 -3.09
N THR A 463 16.30 -24.49 -3.99
CA THR A 463 16.55 -24.38 -5.45
C THR A 463 15.64 -23.35 -6.09
N THR A 464 16.07 -22.70 -7.16
CA THR A 464 15.22 -21.81 -7.99
C THR A 464 14.57 -22.55 -9.16
N THR A 465 15.00 -23.77 -9.45
CA THR A 465 14.43 -24.63 -10.50
C THR A 465 13.28 -25.47 -9.97
N THR A 466 12.54 -26.12 -10.87
CA THR A 466 11.45 -27.06 -10.54
C THR A 466 11.89 -28.52 -10.56
N GLU A 467 13.19 -28.73 -10.43
CA GLU A 467 13.78 -30.05 -10.38
C GLU A 467 15.00 -30.09 -9.46
N PHE A 468 15.23 -31.24 -8.87
CA PHE A 468 16.41 -31.48 -8.05
C PHE A 468 16.86 -32.92 -8.22
N THR A 469 18.10 -33.06 -8.67
CA THR A 469 18.75 -34.34 -8.90
C THR A 469 19.73 -34.64 -7.78
N PHE A 470 19.69 -35.86 -7.26
CA PHE A 470 20.66 -36.30 -6.26
C PHE A 470 21.03 -37.77 -6.44
N GLN A 471 22.15 -38.16 -5.85
CA GLN A 471 22.56 -39.55 -5.74
C GLN A 471 22.59 -39.94 -4.26
N PHE A 472 21.99 -41.07 -3.91
CA PHE A 472 22.23 -41.68 -2.61
C PHE A 472 23.62 -42.33 -2.62
N LEU A 473 24.62 -41.60 -2.12
CA LEU A 473 25.96 -42.14 -1.88
C LEU A 473 25.96 -42.85 -0.53
N LEU A 474 25.56 -44.12 -0.49
CA LEU A 474 25.64 -44.93 0.73
C LEU A 474 26.29 -46.29 0.45
N ASN A 475 27.46 -46.48 1.04
CA ASN A 475 28.15 -47.76 1.12
C ASN A 475 27.43 -48.69 2.14
N THR A 476 26.25 -49.24 1.79
CA THR A 476 25.37 -50.28 2.44
C THR A 476 24.10 -49.82 3.19
N PRO A 477 23.03 -50.66 3.34
CA PRO A 477 22.62 -51.88 2.63
C PRO A 477 21.28 -51.76 1.85
N LEU A 478 20.99 -52.80 1.04
CA LEU A 478 19.81 -53.03 0.21
C LEU A 478 18.44 -52.75 0.91
N ASN A 479 17.44 -52.32 0.12
CA ASN A 479 16.03 -52.03 0.51
C ASN A 479 15.75 -50.71 1.28
N MET A 480 16.42 -49.61 0.94
CA MET A 480 16.06 -48.28 1.45
C MET A 480 14.78 -47.73 0.81
N ARG A 481 13.94 -47.10 1.62
CA ARG A 481 12.80 -46.29 1.16
C ARG A 481 13.13 -44.83 1.37
N GLY A 482 12.91 -44.03 0.34
CA GLY A 482 12.98 -42.58 0.41
C GLY A 482 11.59 -41.98 0.46
N ARG A 483 11.47 -40.82 1.10
CA ARG A 483 10.33 -39.93 0.91
C ARG A 483 10.81 -38.51 0.74
N TRP A 484 10.05 -37.73 0.00
CA TRP A 484 10.36 -36.33 -0.24
C TRP A 484 9.09 -35.51 -0.24
N ARG A 485 9.26 -34.21 -0.02
CA ARG A 485 8.23 -33.20 -0.17
C ARG A 485 8.85 -31.90 -0.61
N VAL A 486 8.04 -31.05 -1.21
CA VAL A 486 8.48 -29.76 -1.72
C VAL A 486 7.48 -28.67 -1.34
N TRP A 487 7.96 -27.44 -1.23
CA TRP A 487 7.10 -26.26 -1.14
C TRP A 487 7.75 -25.08 -1.81
N ALA A 488 6.91 -24.18 -2.32
CA ALA A 488 7.35 -22.92 -2.85
C ALA A 488 7.71 -21.93 -1.73
N VAL A 489 8.67 -21.07 -2.02
CA VAL A 489 9.07 -19.94 -1.18
C VAL A 489 8.77 -18.66 -1.94
N TYR A 490 8.21 -17.71 -1.22
CA TYR A 490 7.79 -16.39 -1.71
C TYR A 490 8.54 -15.31 -0.93
N PRO A 491 8.57 -14.06 -1.43
CA PRO A 491 9.20 -12.95 -0.71
C PRO A 491 8.70 -12.75 0.73
N ARG A 492 7.42 -13.04 0.99
CA ARG A 492 6.79 -12.90 2.32
C ARG A 492 6.86 -14.17 3.19
N GLY A 493 7.24 -15.33 2.64
CA GLY A 493 7.32 -16.57 3.42
C GLY A 493 7.16 -17.85 2.61
N GLU A 494 7.06 -18.97 3.34
CA GLU A 494 6.91 -20.31 2.76
C GLU A 494 5.45 -20.63 2.43
N GLY A 495 5.21 -21.23 1.26
CA GLY A 495 3.93 -21.79 0.87
C GLY A 495 3.58 -23.08 1.60
N PRO A 496 2.39 -23.65 1.31
CA PRO A 496 2.01 -24.95 1.85
C PRO A 496 2.95 -26.06 1.35
N LYS A 497 3.27 -26.99 2.23
CA LYS A 497 4.04 -28.20 1.90
C LYS A 497 3.16 -29.21 1.19
N THR A 498 3.74 -29.91 0.21
CA THR A 498 3.12 -31.11 -0.34
C THR A 498 2.95 -32.17 0.75
N GLY A 499 2.11 -33.17 0.46
CA GLY A 499 2.19 -34.46 1.12
C GLY A 499 3.58 -35.07 0.94
N TRP A 500 3.86 -36.10 1.74
CA TRP A 500 5.05 -36.91 1.53
C TRP A 500 4.83 -37.85 0.35
N TRP A 501 5.75 -37.82 -0.62
CA TRP A 501 5.80 -38.78 -1.70
C TRP A 501 6.95 -39.75 -1.49
N THR A 502 6.72 -41.01 -1.80
CA THR A 502 7.62 -42.12 -1.52
C THR A 502 8.25 -42.67 -2.80
N PHE A 503 9.47 -43.18 -2.65
CA PHE A 503 10.16 -43.95 -3.69
C PHE A 503 10.96 -45.06 -3.03
N LYS A 504 11.20 -46.14 -3.78
CA LYS A 504 12.02 -47.27 -3.32
C LYS A 504 13.00 -47.64 -4.42
N TYR A 505 14.23 -47.99 -4.05
CA TYR A 505 15.15 -48.64 -4.98
C TYR A 505 14.95 -50.17 -4.91
N ARG A 506 14.75 -50.80 -6.07
CA ARG A 506 14.93 -52.25 -6.25
C ARG A 506 16.33 -52.51 -6.78
N ARG A 507 16.80 -53.72 -6.51
CA ARG A 507 17.98 -54.26 -7.16
C ARG A 507 17.66 -54.56 -8.60
#